data_AF-A0A969NYK6-F1
#
_entry.id   AF-A0A969NYK6-F1
#
_cell.length_a   1.000
_cell.length_b   1.000
_cell.length_c   1.000
_cell.angle_alpha   90.00
_cell.angle_beta   90.00
_cell.angle_gamma   90.00
#
_symmetry.space_group_name_H-M   'P 1'
#
loop_
_entity.id
_entity.type
_entity.pdbx_description
1 polymer ?
#
loop_
_entity_poly.entity_id
_entity_poly.type
_entity_poly.pdbx_seq_one_letter_code
_entity_poly.pdbx_strand_id
1 'polypeptide(L)' 'MVQIEKFIATDEDGDIVNAIEQAQKLVNDWLAKKPGLTLDKVRIETSWEWDVHEEDDAACIIIVTYEKDA' A
#
# COMPACT_ATOMS: atom_id res chain seq x y z
N MET A 1 -9.39 -17.95 -5.41
CA MET A 1 -10.03 -16.73 -5.96
C MET A 1 -9.05 -15.58 -5.74
N VAL A 2 -8.75 -14.75 -6.75
CA VAL A 2 -7.80 -13.64 -6.60
C VAL A 2 -8.52 -12.41 -6.03
N GLN A 3 -7.95 -11.79 -5.00
CA GLN A 3 -8.41 -10.55 -4.38
C GLN A 3 -7.33 -9.45 -4.50
N ILE A 4 -7.78 -8.20 -4.55
CA ILE A 4 -6.92 -7.01 -4.66
C ILE A 4 -7.35 -6.01 -3.59
N GLU A 5 -6.40 -5.55 -2.78
CA GLU A 5 -6.57 -4.49 -1.78
C GLU A 5 -5.62 -3.34 -2.11
N LYS A 6 -6.07 -2.09 -1.91
CA LYS A 6 -5.26 -0.90 -2.16
C LYS A 6 -5.10 -0.09 -0.88
N PHE A 7 -3.89 0.37 -0.61
CA PHE A 7 -3.53 1.21 0.54
C PHE A 7 -2.90 2.49 0.00
N ILE A 8 -3.42 3.63 0.42
CA ILE A 8 -2.95 4.94 -0.04
C ILE A 8 -2.57 5.74 1.20
N ALA A 9 -1.38 6.32 1.17
CA ALA A 9 -0.94 7.31 2.15
C ALA A 9 -0.39 8.52 1.41
N THR A 10 -0.70 9.70 1.92
CA THR A 10 -0.23 10.98 1.40
C THR A 10 0.56 11.69 2.48
N ASP A 11 1.57 12.44 2.06
CA ASP A 11 2.33 13.30 2.93
C ASP A 11 2.25 14.74 2.41
N GLU A 12 1.67 15.62 3.23
CA GLU A 12 1.43 17.04 2.92
C GLU A 12 2.75 17.86 2.91
N ASP A 13 3.84 17.30 3.45
CA ASP A 13 5.18 17.90 3.39
C ASP A 13 5.99 17.43 2.15
N GLY A 14 5.38 16.63 1.28
CA GLY A 14 5.99 16.10 0.07
C GLY A 14 7.05 15.01 0.31
N ASP A 15 7.14 14.49 1.55
CA ASP A 15 8.09 13.44 1.88
C ASP A 15 7.55 12.07 1.44
N ILE A 16 7.97 11.67 0.25
CA ILE A 16 7.69 10.33 -0.30
C ILE A 16 8.12 9.22 0.66
N VAL A 17 9.22 9.39 1.39
CA VAL A 17 9.69 8.36 2.31
C VAL A 17 8.67 8.18 3.44
N ASN A 18 8.15 9.28 3.99
CA ASN A 18 7.11 9.23 5.01
C ASN A 18 5.81 8.63 4.45
N ALA A 19 5.38 9.04 3.25
CA ALA A 19 4.20 8.45 2.59
C ALA A 19 4.37 6.94 2.36
N ILE A 20 5.56 6.49 1.96
CA ILE A 20 5.88 5.05 1.79
C ILE A 20 5.83 4.32 3.13
N GLU A 21 6.48 4.85 4.16
CA GLU A 21 6.49 4.22 5.49
C GLU A 21 5.08 4.09 6.08
N GLN A 22 4.25 5.13 5.91
CA GLN A 22 2.85 5.10 6.31
C GLN A 22 2.06 4.06 5.52
N ALA A 23 2.19 4.03 4.19
CA ALA A 23 1.51 3.03 3.36
C ALA A 23 1.95 1.60 3.71
N GLN A 24 3.24 1.37 3.94
CA GLN A 24 3.79 0.07 4.35
C GLN A 24 3.26 -0.34 5.73
N LYS A 25 3.16 0.60 6.68
CA LYS A 25 2.58 0.35 7.99
C LYS A 25 1.12 -0.11 7.88
N LEU A 26 0.31 0.55 7.03
CA LEU A 26 -1.07 0.15 6.78
C LEU A 26 -1.16 -1.29 6.24
N VAL A 27 -0.27 -1.64 5.31
CA VAL A 27 -0.19 -3.01 4.74
C VAL A 27 0.20 -4.02 5.82
N ASN A 28 1.20 -3.72 6.65
CA ASN A 28 1.65 -4.60 7.72
C ASN A 28 0.56 -4.82 8.78
N ASP A 29 -0.12 -3.76 9.20
CA ASP A 29 -1.25 -3.84 10.14
C ASP A 29 -2.42 -4.65 9.56
N TRP A 30 -2.63 -4.58 8.25
CA TRP A 30 -3.62 -5.39 7.55
C TRP A 30 -3.19 -6.87 7.44
N LEU A 31 -1.93 -7.14 7.08
CA LEU A 31 -1.37 -8.50 7.01
C LEU A 31 -1.45 -9.20 8.36
N ALA A 32 -1.15 -8.49 9.45
CA ALA A 32 -1.26 -9.01 10.82
C ALA A 32 -2.69 -9.46 11.19
N LYS A 33 -3.73 -8.88 10.54
CA LYS A 33 -5.14 -9.22 10.75
C LYS A 33 -5.64 -10.36 9.83
N LYS A 34 -4.78 -10.90 8.95
CA LYS A 34 -5.13 -11.96 7.98
C LYS A 34 -4.37 -13.26 8.31
N PRO A 35 -4.67 -13.93 9.44
CA PRO A 35 -4.04 -15.20 9.77
C PRO A 35 -4.36 -16.24 8.68
N GLY A 36 -3.33 -16.77 8.03
CA GLY A 36 -3.45 -17.72 6.92
C GLY A 36 -3.02 -17.16 5.57
N LEU A 37 -2.75 -15.87 5.45
CA LEU A 37 -2.13 -15.31 4.27
C LEU A 37 -0.61 -15.57 4.29
N THR A 38 -0.14 -16.53 3.49
CA THR A 38 1.30 -16.79 3.36
C THR A 38 1.92 -15.81 2.37
N LEU A 39 3.11 -15.28 2.68
CA LEU A 39 3.80 -14.29 1.84
C LEU A 39 4.01 -14.78 0.39
N ASP A 40 4.16 -16.09 0.18
CA ASP A 40 4.28 -16.69 -1.15
C ASP A 40 3.04 -16.51 -2.05
N LYS A 41 1.88 -16.22 -1.46
CA LYS A 41 0.61 -15.97 -2.16
C LYS A 41 0.29 -14.47 -2.26
N VAL A 42 1.19 -13.59 -1.85
CA VAL A 42 0.97 -12.14 -1.80
C VAL A 42 1.94 -11.44 -2.75
N ARG A 43 1.40 -10.73 -3.73
CA ARG A 43 2.17 -9.79 -4.57
C ARG A 43 1.87 -8.38 -4.11
N ILE A 44 2.91 -7.64 -3.77
CA ILE A 44 2.83 -6.23 -3.36
C ILE A 44 3.47 -5.39 -4.46
N GLU A 45 2.72 -4.43 -4.98
CA GLU A 45 3.20 -3.44 -5.94
C GLU A 45 3.11 -2.06 -5.30
N THR A 46 4.17 -1.26 -5.42
CA THR A 46 4.21 0.11 -4.93
C THR A 46 4.27 1.04 -6.12
N SER A 47 3.34 1.99 -6.16
CA SER A 47 3.30 3.08 -7.13
C SER A 47 3.28 4.39 -6.35
N TRP A 48 3.83 5.45 -6.94
CA TRP A 48 3.75 6.79 -6.38
C TRP A 48 3.19 7.72 -7.44
N GLU A 49 2.36 8.65 -6.99
CA GLU A 49 1.86 9.76 -7.79
C GLU A 49 2.27 11.04 -7.06
N TRP A 50 2.89 11.95 -7.80
CA TRP A 50 3.01 13.34 -7.36
C TRP A 50 1.72 14.00 -7.83
N ASP A 51 0.94 14.61 -6.93
CA ASP A 51 -0.18 15.39 -7.41
C ASP A 51 0.37 16.58 -8.19
N VAL A 52 0.02 16.66 -9.46
CA VAL A 52 0.47 17.73 -10.36
C VAL A 52 -0.34 19.03 -10.13
N HIS A 53 -1.35 19.01 -9.25
CA HIS A 53 -2.22 20.14 -8.95
C HIS A 53 -1.81 20.93 -7.70
N GLU A 54 -1.11 20.30 -6.75
CA GLU A 54 -0.54 20.92 -5.55
C GLU A 54 0.91 20.45 -5.47
N GLU A 55 1.87 21.34 -5.81
CA GLU A 55 3.30 21.02 -6.06
C GLU A 55 4.03 20.33 -4.89
N ASP A 56 3.38 20.19 -3.73
CA ASP A 56 3.97 19.68 -2.50
C ASP A 56 3.38 18.33 -2.01
N ASP A 57 2.37 17.74 -2.67
CA ASP A 57 1.75 16.51 -2.16
C ASP A 57 2.32 15.23 -2.80
N ALA A 58 2.95 14.40 -1.96
CA ALA A 58 3.44 13.07 -2.34
C ALA A 58 2.45 11.98 -1.92
N ALA A 59 1.94 11.20 -2.89
CA ALA A 59 1.09 10.04 -2.62
C ALA A 59 1.83 8.73 -2.88
N CYS A 60 1.76 7.81 -1.93
CA CYS A 60 2.19 6.42 -2.09
C CYS A 60 0.98 5.48 -2.11
N ILE A 61 0.91 4.67 -3.15
CA ILE A 61 -0.13 3.67 -3.38
C ILE A 61 0.51 2.28 -3.34
N ILE A 62 0.08 1.44 -2.41
CA ILE A 62 0.47 0.03 -2.36
C ILE A 62 -0.72 -0.83 -2.75
N ILE A 63 -0.53 -1.66 -3.77
CA ILE A 63 -1.51 -2.61 -4.27
C ILE A 63 -1.10 -4.01 -3.81
N VAL A 64 -1.95 -4.67 -3.02
CA VAL A 64 -1.74 -6.02 -2.52
C VAL A 64 -2.68 -6.97 -3.26
N THR A 65 -2.11 -7.84 -4.08
CA THR A 65 -2.85 -8.91 -4.77
C THR A 65 -2.57 -10.23 -4.08
N TYR A 66 -3.63 -10.98 -3.73
CA TYR A 66 -3.46 -12.28 -3.07
C TYR A 66 -4.53 -13.30 -3.44
N GLU A 67 -4.20 -14.57 -3.30
CA GLU A 67 -5.15 -15.67 -3.46
C GLU A 67 -5.85 -15.96 -2.13
N LYS A 68 -7.18 -15.82 -2.10
CA LYS A 68 -8.00 -16.27 -1.00
C LYS A 68 -8.45 -17.71 -1.26
N ASP A 69 -8.13 -18.61 -0.33
CA ASP A 69 -8.76 -19.93 -0.24
C ASP A 69 -10.24 -19.72 0.13
N ALA A 70 -11.14 -20.43 -0.57
CA ALA A 70 -12.59 -20.17 -0.58
C ALA A 70 -13.23 -20.20 0.82
#